data_AF-A0AAN5SG17-F1
#
_entry.id   AF-A0AAN5SG17-F1
#
_cell.length_a   1.000
_cell.length_b   1.000
_cell.length_c   1.000
_cell.angle_alpha   90.00
_cell.angle_beta   90.00
_cell.angle_gamma   90.00
#
_symmetry.space_group_name_H-M   'P 1'
#
loop_
_entity.id
_entity.type
_entity.pdbx_description
1 polymer ?
#
loop_
_entity_poly.entity_id
_entity_poly.type
_entity_poly.pdbx_seq_one_letter_code
_entity_poly.pdbx_strand_id
1 'polypeptide(L)'
;MEVIKILREFRRINNISQKELAKKLKISRSHLSELEHKASTPSYNLLIRISNILEICPLKLLEYYSSEDINFNCCKYRCYLTNNKKNKE
;
A
#
# COMPACT_ATOMS: atom_id res chain seq x y z
N MET A 1 5.76 -20.06 -9.87
CA MET A 1 6.26 -18.80 -10.46
C MET A 1 5.92 -17.71 -9.45
N GLU A 2 6.95 -17.08 -8.87
CA GLU A 2 6.84 -16.27 -7.65
C GLU A 2 5.79 -15.17 -7.80
N VAL A 3 4.70 -15.25 -7.04
CA VAL A 3 3.77 -14.13 -6.86
C VAL A 3 4.53 -13.09 -6.04
N ILE A 4 5.28 -12.23 -6.73
CA ILE A 4 5.91 -11.07 -6.13
C ILE A 4 4.78 -10.26 -5.50
N LYS A 5 4.84 -10.16 -4.17
CA LYS A 5 3.78 -9.57 -3.35
C LYS A 5 3.78 -8.05 -3.58
N ILE A 6 2.71 -7.51 -4.18
CA ILE A 6 2.55 -6.11 -4.61
C ILE A 6 3.11 -5.11 -3.59
N LEU A 7 2.77 -5.28 -2.30
CA LEU A 7 3.25 -4.39 -1.24
C LEU A 7 4.79 -4.32 -1.14
N ARG A 8 5.46 -5.47 -1.20
CA ARG A 8 6.92 -5.58 -1.09
C ARG A 8 7.61 -4.96 -2.30
N GLU A 9 7.03 -5.11 -3.48
CA GLU A 9 7.55 -4.54 -4.73
C GLU A 9 7.49 -3.02 -4.73
N PHE A 10 6.32 -2.46 -4.42
CA PHE A 10 6.16 -1.01 -4.33
C PHE A 10 7.07 -0.41 -3.25
N ARG A 11 7.24 -1.09 -2.11
CA ARG A 11 8.22 -0.66 -1.11
C ARG A 11 9.65 -0.60 -1.66
N ARG A 12 10.06 -1.61 -2.44
CA ARG A 12 11.40 -1.66 -3.07
C ARG A 12 11.58 -0.59 -4.14
N ILE A 13 10.57 -0.35 -4.98
CA ILE A 13 10.59 0.71 -6.00
C ILE A 13 10.76 2.08 -5.34
N ASN A 14 10.12 2.29 -4.18
CA ASN A 14 10.27 3.51 -3.39
C ASN A 14 11.58 3.57 -2.57
N ASN A 15 12.47 2.57 -2.67
CA ASN A 15 13.72 2.47 -1.92
C ASN A 15 13.56 2.58 -0.39
N ILE A 16 12.44 2.07 0.16
CA ILE A 16 12.15 2.11 1.60
C ILE A 16 12.45 0.73 2.21
N SER A 17 13.14 0.65 3.33
CA SER A 17 13.29 -0.61 4.08
C SER A 17 12.00 -1.00 4.83
N GLN A 18 11.86 -2.27 5.23
CA GLN A 18 10.72 -2.66 6.08
C GLN A 18 10.67 -1.84 7.39
N LYS A 19 11.84 -1.58 7.99
CA LYS A 19 11.93 -0.81 9.23
C LYS A 19 11.43 0.63 9.05
N GLU A 20 11.82 1.28 7.95
CA GLU A 20 11.40 2.65 7.64
C GLU A 20 9.92 2.74 7.31
N LEU A 21 9.39 1.81 6.51
CA LEU A 21 7.96 1.79 6.20
C LEU A 21 7.13 1.54 7.46
N ALA A 22 7.54 0.59 8.31
CA ALA A 22 6.87 0.33 9.59
C ALA A 22 6.90 1.57 10.51
N LYS A 23 8.02 2.29 10.56
CA LYS A 23 8.15 3.56 11.30
C LYS A 23 7.19 4.63 10.76
N LYS A 24 7.13 4.84 9.44
CA LYS A 24 6.19 5.79 8.80
C LYS A 24 4.73 5.40 9.06
N LEU A 25 4.45 4.09 9.09
CA LEU A 25 3.14 3.52 9.39
C LEU A 25 2.85 3.40 10.89
N LYS A 26 3.76 3.78 11.78
CA LYS A 26 3.58 3.63 13.24
C LYS A 26 3.10 2.22 13.64
N ILE A 27 3.63 1.19 12.97
CA ILE A 27 3.37 -0.23 13.28
C ILE A 27 4.70 -0.94 13.60
N SER A 28 4.62 -2.16 14.13
CA SER A 28 5.82 -2.97 14.32
C SER A 28 6.37 -3.46 12.97
N ARG A 29 7.69 -3.68 12.92
CA ARG A 29 8.35 -4.28 11.74
C ARG A 29 7.84 -5.70 11.47
N SER A 30 7.49 -6.45 12.52
CA SER A 30 6.89 -7.78 12.40
C SER A 30 5.51 -7.71 11.74
N HIS A 31 4.65 -6.78 12.16
CA HIS A 31 3.34 -6.59 11.53
C HIS A 31 3.50 -6.21 10.05
N LEU A 32 4.43 -5.33 9.69
CA LEU A 32 4.71 -5.06 8.28
C LEU A 32 5.17 -6.32 7.52
N SER A 33 6.00 -7.15 8.13
CA SER A 33 6.44 -8.41 7.52
C SER A 33 5.23 -9.33 7.27
N GLU A 34 4.33 -9.48 8.22
CA GLU A 34 3.09 -10.27 8.05
C GLU A 34 2.22 -9.72 6.91
N LEU A 35 2.05 -8.39 6.85
CA LEU A 35 1.32 -7.72 5.76
C LEU A 35 1.95 -7.98 4.40
N GLU A 36 3.29 -7.91 4.31
CA GLU A 36 4.03 -8.26 3.10
C GLU A 36 3.91 -9.74 2.75
N HIS A 37 3.58 -10.61 3.71
CA HIS A 37 3.37 -12.04 3.47
C HIS A 37 1.90 -12.43 3.27
N LYS A 38 0.94 -11.51 3.39
CA LYS A 38 -0.51 -11.78 3.53
C LYS A 38 -0.87 -12.68 4.71
N ALA A 39 -0.05 -12.70 5.77
CA ALA A 39 -0.39 -13.42 7.00
C ALA A 39 -1.37 -12.63 7.88
N SER A 40 -1.56 -11.34 7.58
CA SER A 40 -2.50 -10.44 8.24
C SER A 40 -3.14 -9.52 7.22
N THR A 41 -4.40 -9.16 7.45
CA THR A 41 -5.15 -8.20 6.64
C THR A 41 -5.07 -6.83 7.30
N PRO A 42 -4.57 -5.79 6.62
CA PRO A 42 -4.52 -4.45 7.19
C PRO A 42 -5.94 -3.89 7.37
N SER A 43 -6.13 -3.06 8.39
CA SER A 43 -7.35 -2.25 8.47
C SER A 43 -7.44 -1.27 7.30
N TYR A 44 -8.65 -0.82 6.96
CA TYR A 44 -8.84 0.18 5.89
C TYR A 44 -7.99 1.43 6.10
N ASN A 45 -7.90 1.93 7.34
CA ASN A 45 -7.06 3.08 7.66
C ASN A 45 -5.56 2.77 7.39
N LEU A 46 -5.08 1.61 7.81
CA LEU A 46 -3.69 1.21 7.55
C LEU A 46 -3.41 1.07 6.05
N LEU A 47 -4.35 0.51 5.29
CA LEU A 47 -4.27 0.35 3.84
C LEU A 47 -4.17 1.71 3.12
N ILE A 48 -4.98 2.70 3.54
CA ILE A 48 -4.87 4.08 3.04
C ILE A 48 -3.51 4.69 3.39
N ARG A 49 -3.00 4.46 4.60
CA ARG A 49 -1.68 5.00 4.98
C ARG A 49 -0.55 4.36 4.16
N ILE A 50 -0.64 3.06 3.88
CA ILE A 50 0.28 2.35 2.99
C ILE A 50 0.20 2.95 1.58
N SER A 51 -1.02 3.15 1.05
CA SER A 51 -1.20 3.73 -0.28
C SER A 51 -0.54 5.09 -0.43
N ASN A 52 -0.61 5.90 0.62
CA ASN A 52 -0.07 7.26 0.64
C ASN A 52 1.46 7.27 0.63
N ILE A 53 2.09 6.37 1.39
CA ILE A 53 3.55 6.32 1.51
C ILE A 53 4.18 5.68 0.27
N LEU A 54 3.50 4.71 -0.34
CA LEU A 54 4.00 3.95 -1.50
C LEU A 54 3.49 4.46 -2.85
N GLU A 55 2.70 5.54 -2.82
CA GLU A 55 2.11 6.18 -4.01
C GLU A 55 1.36 5.20 -4.93
N ILE A 56 0.60 4.28 -4.33
CA ILE A 56 -0.19 3.25 -5.03
C ILE A 56 -1.69 3.51 -4.86
N CYS A 57 -2.54 3.19 -5.86
CA CYS A 57 -4.01 3.27 -5.68
C CYS A 57 -4.41 2.35 -4.51
N PRO A 58 -5.12 2.85 -3.47
CA PRO A 58 -5.56 2.01 -2.36
C PRO A 58 -6.45 0.86 -2.83
N LEU A 59 -7.22 1.04 -3.90
CA LEU A 59 -8.03 -0.04 -4.47
C LEU A 59 -7.19 -1.20 -5.00
N LYS A 60 -5.99 -0.92 -5.52
CA LYS A 60 -5.03 -1.97 -5.94
C LYS A 60 -4.46 -2.74 -4.74
N LEU A 61 -4.25 -2.05 -3.61
CA LEU A 61 -3.91 -2.74 -2.35
C LEU A 61 -5.11 -3.53 -1.80
N LEU A 62 -6.32 -3.00 -1.94
CA LEU A 62 -7.52 -3.67 -1.45
C LEU A 62 -7.77 -4.96 -2.25
N GLU A 63 -7.67 -4.91 -3.58
CA GLU A 63 -7.71 -6.09 -4.44
C GLU A 63 -6.63 -7.11 -4.04
N TYR A 64 -5.43 -6.64 -3.71
CA TYR A 64 -4.37 -7.52 -3.20
C TYR A 64 -4.76 -8.23 -1.89
N TYR A 65 -5.52 -7.60 -1.00
CA TYR A 65 -5.93 -8.20 0.29
C TYR A 65 -7.32 -8.87 0.25
N SER A 66 -8.11 -8.61 -0.79
CA SER A 66 -9.44 -9.18 -0.97
C SER A 66 -9.37 -10.59 -1.55
N SER A 67 -10.29 -11.46 -1.13
CA SER A 67 -10.53 -12.77 -1.76
C SER A 67 -11.56 -12.70 -2.89
N GLU A 68 -12.22 -11.55 -3.05
CA GLU A 68 -13.23 -11.31 -4.06
C GLU A 68 -12.68 -10.46 -5.21
N ASP A 69 -13.13 -10.74 -6.43
CA ASP A 69 -12.84 -9.94 -7.62
C ASP A 69 -13.57 -8.59 -7.54
N ILE A 70 -12.92 -7.58 -6.96
CA ILE A 70 -13.54 -6.27 -6.81
C ILE A 70 -13.36 -5.44 -8.08
N ASN A 71 -14.44 -5.29 -8.85
CA ASN A 71 -14.42 -4.52 -10.09
C ASN A 71 -14.55 -3.01 -9.81
N PHE A 72 -13.44 -2.35 -9.48
CA PHE A 72 -13.39 -0.91 -9.30
C PHE A 72 -12.85 -0.18 -10.53
N ASN A 73 -13.61 0.79 -11.04
CA ASN A 73 -13.11 1.76 -12.01
C ASN A 73 -12.28 2.89 -11.32
N CYS A 74 -11.13 2.54 -10.69
CA CYS A 74 -10.21 3.47 -9.99
C CYS A 74 -9.76 4.66 -10.89
N CYS A 75 -9.74 4.48 -12.21
CA CYS A 75 -9.21 5.47 -13.15
C CYS A 75 -10.21 6.55 -13.61
N LYS A 76 -11.53 6.40 -13.37
CA LYS A 76 -12.53 7.38 -13.84
C LYS A 76 -12.54 8.69 -13.03
N TYR A 77 -12.07 8.66 -11.78
CA TYR A 77 -12.18 9.77 -10.82
C TYR A 77 -10.85 10.47 -10.50
N ARG A 78 -9.85 10.43 -11.41
CA ARG A 78 -8.52 11.07 -11.25
C ARG A 78 -7.84 10.69 -9.92
N CYS A 79 -7.34 9.46 -9.88
CA CYS A 79 -6.64 8.78 -8.77
C CYS A 79 -5.84 9.69 -7.79
N TYR A 80 -5.71 9.19 -6.56
CA TYR A 80 -5.12 9.77 -5.33
C TYR A 80 -3.82 10.59 -5.47
N LEU A 81 -3.12 10.50 -6.60
CA LEU A 81 -1.94 11.28 -6.96
C LEU A 81 -2.24 12.78 -7.21
N THR A 82 -3.51 13.17 -7.39
CA THR A 82 -3.85 14.55 -7.78
C THR A 82 -3.89 15.58 -6.65
N ASN A 83 -3.85 15.16 -5.37
CA ASN A 83 -3.93 16.10 -4.22
C ASN A 83 -2.64 16.26 -3.39
N ASN A 84 -1.58 15.47 -3.62
CA ASN A 84 -0.32 15.58 -2.86
C ASN A 84 0.79 16.40 -3.56
N LYS A 85 0.48 17.05 -4.70
CA LYS A 85 1.36 18.03 -5.37
C LYS A 85 0.94 19.49 -5.13
N LYS A 86 0.25 19.77 -4.03
CA LYS A 86 0.08 21.15 -3.52
C LYS A 86 0.67 21.20 -2.12
N ASN A 87 1.57 22.15 -1.90
CA ASN A 87 2.31 22.46 -0.67
C ASN A 87 3.69 21.76 -0.56
N LYS A 88 4.54 21.97 -1.56
CA LYS A 88 5.95 22.26 -1.33
C LYS A 88 6.18 23.69 -1.81
N GLU A 89 5.77 24.64 -0.97
CA GLU A 89 6.40 25.96 -0.92
C GLU A 89 7.64 25.85 -0.04
#